data_AF-A0A7R6LU99-F1
#
_entry.id   AF-A0A7R6LU99-F1
#
_cell.length_a   1.000
_cell.length_b   1.000
_cell.length_c   1.000
_cell.angle_alpha   90.00
_cell.angle_beta   90.00
_cell.angle_gamma   90.00
#
_symmetry.space_group_name_H-M   'P 1'
#
loop_
_entity.id
_entity.type
_entity.pdbx_description
1 polymer ?
#
loop_
_entity_poly.entity_id
_entity_poly.type
_entity_poly.pdbx_seq_one_letter_code
_entity_poly.pdbx_strand_id
1 'polypeptide(L)' 'EERELPFFPFSSGEYFEILILCQPHQFKVAVNGSHLFEFRHRVQDLSSIDQLEIMGDLELTDVKLW' A
#
# COMPACT_ATOMS: atom_id res chain seq x y z
N GLU A 1 13.32 5.31 7.57
CA GLU A 1 11.91 4.86 7.58
C GLU A 1 11.02 6.10 7.56
N GLU A 2 9.81 5.98 7.01
CA GLU A 2 8.79 7.04 7.04
C GLU A 2 7.62 6.47 7.86
N ARG A 3 7.34 7.06 9.03
CA ARG A 3 6.39 6.51 10.03
C ARG A 3 5.22 7.45 10.35
N GLU A 4 5.25 8.66 9.82
CA GLU A 4 4.23 9.67 10.10
C GLU A 4 2.95 9.35 9.34
N LEU A 5 1.86 9.14 10.08
CA LEU A 5 0.53 8.90 9.55
C LEU A 5 -0.47 9.78 10.30
N PRO A 6 -1.55 10.26 9.65
CA PRO A 6 -2.59 11.02 10.34
C PRO A 6 -3.36 10.18 11.37
N PHE A 7 -3.43 8.87 11.17
CA PHE A 7 -4.02 7.88 12.08
C PHE A 7 -3.53 6.46 11.71
N PHE A 8 -3.71 5.48 12.59
CA PHE A 8 -3.44 4.07 12.29
C PHE A 8 -4.72 3.42 11.70
N PRO A 9 -4.67 2.82 10.51
CA PRO A 9 -5.88 2.45 9.77
C PRO A 9 -6.38 1.01 10.02
N PHE A 10 -5.70 0.22 10.86
CA PHE A 10 -6.00 -1.21 11.04
C PHE A 10 -6.46 -1.54 12.45
N SER A 11 -7.40 -2.48 12.56
CA SER A 11 -7.83 -3.10 13.81
C SER A 11 -7.78 -4.62 13.66
N SER A 12 -7.45 -5.34 14.74
CA SER A 12 -7.38 -6.81 14.71
C SER A 12 -8.72 -7.44 14.35
N GLY A 13 -8.70 -8.33 13.34
CA GLY A 13 -9.88 -9.08 12.89
C GLY A 13 -10.87 -8.28 12.03
N GLU A 14 -10.58 -7.02 11.73
CA GLU A 14 -11.41 -6.22 10.82
C GLU A 14 -10.94 -6.39 9.37
N TYR A 15 -11.92 -6.40 8.45
CA TYR A 15 -11.65 -6.35 7.02
C TYR A 15 -10.98 -5.03 6.65
N PHE A 16 -10.03 -5.10 5.72
CA PHE A 16 -9.45 -3.92 5.10
C PHE A 16 -9.19 -4.13 3.61
N GLU A 17 -9.22 -3.04 2.87
CA GLU A 17 -8.78 -2.98 1.47
C GLU A 17 -7.65 -1.96 1.36
N ILE A 18 -6.52 -2.37 0.77
CA ILE A 18 -5.39 -1.48 0.46
C ILE A 18 -5.38 -1.22 -1.04
N LEU A 19 -5.36 0.06 -1.43
CA LEU A 19 -5.08 0.48 -2.79
C LEU A 19 -3.69 1.11 -2.83
N ILE A 20 -2.82 0.57 -3.69
CA ILE A 20 -1.49 1.12 -3.98
C ILE A 20 -1.51 1.62 -5.43
N LEU A 21 -1.44 2.95 -5.60
CA LEU A 21 -1.39 3.58 -6.92
C LEU A 21 0.02 4.06 -7.22
N CYS A 22 0.63 3.54 -8.29
CA CYS A 22 1.90 4.03 -8.80
C CYS A 22 1.68 5.29 -9.65
N GLN A 23 2.26 6.41 -9.21
CA GLN A 23 2.33 7.67 -9.98
C GLN A 23 3.76 7.92 -10.45
N PRO A 24 4.02 8.89 -11.36
CA PRO A 24 5.36 9.11 -11.90
C PRO A 24 6.47 9.38 -10.87
N HIS A 25 6.14 9.93 -9.69
CA HIS A 25 7.12 10.35 -8.68
C HIS A 25 6.98 9.67 -7.31
N GLN A 26 5.89 8.94 -7.10
CA GLN A 26 5.53 8.39 -5.80
C GLN A 26 4.47 7.29 -5.93
N PHE A 27 4.35 6.48 -4.89
CA PHE A 27 3.15 5.70 -4.61
C PHE A 27 2.16 6.54 -3.81
N LYS A 28 0.86 6.35 -4.08
CA LYS A 28 -0.23 6.79 -3.21
C LYS A 28 -0.89 5.57 -2.60
N VAL A 29 -1.05 5.59 -1.28
CA VAL A 29 -1.68 4.49 -0.54
C VAL A 29 -2.98 4.97 0.07
N ALA A 30 -4.04 4.17 -0.12
CA ALA A 30 -5.33 4.36 0.53
C ALA A 30 -5.73 3.07 1.25
N VAL A 31 -6.44 3.21 2.37
CA VAL A 31 -7.03 2.10 3.13
C VAL A 31 -8.53 2.35 3.25
N ASN A 32 -9.34 1.35 2.92
CA ASN A 32 -10.82 1.42 2.98
C ASN A 32 -11.38 2.65 2.24
N GLY A 33 -10.88 2.91 1.03
CA GLY A 33 -11.28 4.03 0.16
C GLY A 33 -10.78 5.41 0.59
N SER A 34 -10.08 5.53 1.72
CA SER A 34 -9.55 6.81 2.23
C SER A 34 -8.05 6.91 2.01
N HIS A 35 -7.58 8.03 1.44
CA HIS A 35 -6.15 8.29 1.29
C HIS A 35 -5.45 8.34 2.66
N LEU A 36 -4.30 7.67 2.77
CA LEU A 36 -3.54 7.60 4.02
C LEU A 36 -2.20 8.33 3.93
N PHE A 37 -1.36 7.98 2.96
CA PHE A 37 -0.05 8.62 2.77
C PHE A 37 0.49 8.46 1.35
N GLU A 38 1.58 9.19 1.07
CA GLU A 38 2.34 9.12 -0.18
C GLU A 38 3.77 8.65 0.13
N PHE A 39 4.37 7.88 -0.77
CA PHE A 39 5.76 7.41 -0.64
C PHE A 39 6.53 7.73 -1.91
N ARG A 40 7.53 8.61 -1.82
CA ARG A 40 8.34 9.00 -2.98
C ARG A 40 9.18 7.83 -3.49
N HIS A 41 9.27 7.70 -4.80
CA HIS A 41 10.06 6.67 -5.45
C HIS A 41 11.53 6.80 -5.07
N ARG A 42 12.08 5.76 -4.47
CA ARG A 42 13.52 5.63 -4.20
C ARG A 42 14.21 4.83 -5.30
N VAL A 43 13.52 3.83 -5.84
CA VAL A 43 13.87 3.15 -7.08
C VAL A 43 13.24 3.94 -8.22
N GLN A 44 14.06 4.42 -9.16
CA GLN A 44 13.58 5.23 -10.29
C GLN A 44 13.17 4.38 -11.50
N ASP A 45 13.76 3.20 -11.64
CA ASP A 45 13.34 2.24 -12.67
C ASP A 45 12.08 1.52 -12.20
N LEU A 46 10.93 2.15 -12.43
CA LEU A 46 9.64 1.58 -12.01
C LEU A 46 9.32 0.27 -12.74
N SER A 47 9.92 0.04 -13.91
CA SER A 47 9.71 -1.19 -14.67
C SER A 47 10.36 -2.41 -14.04
N SER A 48 11.36 -2.21 -13.17
CA SER A 48 11.97 -3.30 -12.41
C SER A 48 11.16 -3.72 -11.18
N ILE A 49 10.01 -3.10 -10.91
CA ILE A 49 9.13 -3.45 -9.80
C ILE A 49 8.08 -4.43 -10.32
N ASP A 50 8.41 -5.72 -10.28
CA ASP A 50 7.63 -6.79 -10.92
C ASP A 50 7.16 -7.89 -9.95
N GLN A 51 7.43 -7.73 -8.66
CA GLN A 51 7.07 -8.69 -7.62
C GLN A 51 6.25 -8.04 -6.51
N LEU A 52 5.24 -8.77 -6.03
CA LEU A 52 4.43 -8.43 -4.86
C LEU A 52 4.54 -9.58 -3.85
N GLU A 53 4.90 -9.22 -2.63
CA GLU A 53 4.98 -10.15 -1.50
C GLU A 53 4.05 -9.65 -0.38
N ILE A 54 3.24 -10.56 0.17
CA ILE A 54 2.31 -10.29 1.27
C ILE A 54 2.58 -11.35 2.35
N MET A 55 2.92 -10.90 3.55
CA MET A 55 3.27 -11.77 4.68
C MET A 55 2.74 -11.19 6.00
N GLY A 56 2.67 -12.03 7.02
CA GLY A 56 2.25 -11.66 8.37
C GLY A 56 0.87 -12.19 8.74
N ASP A 57 0.31 -11.66 9.81
CA ASP A 57 -0.93 -12.15 10.42
C ASP A 57 -2.15 -11.51 9.77
N LEU A 58 -2.60 -12.08 8.65
CA LEU A 58 -3.80 -11.70 7.94
C LEU A 58 -4.43 -12.90 7.22
N GLU A 59 -5.71 -12.76 6.87
CA GLU A 59 -6.38 -13.64 5.91
C GLU A 59 -6.48 -12.90 4.57
N LEU A 60 -5.85 -13.46 3.52
CA LEU A 60 -5.84 -12.84 2.20
C LEU A 60 -7.07 -13.28 1.41
N THR A 61 -7.98 -12.34 1.17
CA THR A 61 -9.23 -12.61 0.44
C THR A 61 -9.08 -12.47 -1.08
N ASP A 62 -8.38 -11.43 -1.56
CA ASP A 62 -8.27 -11.14 -2.99
C ASP A 62 -7.05 -10.25 -3.29
N VAL A 63 -6.49 -10.37 -4.49
CA VAL A 63 -5.40 -9.51 -5.01
C VAL A 63 -5.67 -9.20 -6.48
N LYS A 64 -5.66 -7.91 -6.83
CA LYS A 64 -5.87 -7.46 -8.21
C LYS A 64 -4.75 -6.52 -8.63
N LEU A 65 -4.20 -6.79 -9.82
CA LEU A 65 -3.20 -5.98 -10.49
C LEU A 65 -3.81 -5.47 -11.80
N TRP A 66 -3.66 -4.19 -12.08
CA TRP A 66 -4.21 -3.49 -13.26
C TRP A 66 -3.19 -2.51 -13.83
#